data_AF-A0A354B1C9-F1
#
_entry.id   AF-A0A354B1C9-F1
#
_cell.length_a   1.000
_cell.length_b   1.000
_cell.length_c   1.000
_cell.angle_alpha   90.00
_cell.angle_beta   90.00
_cell.angle_gamma   90.00
#
_symmetry.space_group_name_H-M   'P 1'
#
loop_
_entity.id
_entity.type
_entity.pdbx_description
1 polymer ?
#
loop_
_entity_poly.entity_id
_entity_poly.type
_entity_poly.pdbx_seq_one_letter_code
_entity_poly.pdbx_strand_id
1 'polypeptide(L)'
;AHDKGYVRFFTYLALFSSSMLGLVISPNLLEIYVFWELVGMCSYLLVGFWYDRDGAAHAAQKAFVVNRVGDFGLLLGILGMFWATGSFGFEQIGSGLQQAVADGSVSNGVAILLCLLVFMGPMAKSAQFP
;
A
#
# COMPACT_ATOMS: atom_id res chain seq x y z
N ALA A 1 -23.20 4.53 25.15
CA ALA A 1 -23.08 4.27 26.60
C ALA A 1 -22.77 2.81 26.96
N HIS A 2 -23.01 1.82 26.09
CA HIS A 2 -22.86 0.39 26.42
C HIS A 2 -21.54 -0.29 25.98
N ASP A 3 -20.72 0.33 25.11
CA ASP A 3 -19.41 -0.18 24.73
C ASP A 3 -18.28 0.61 25.43
N LYS A 4 -17.46 -0.09 26.22
CA LYS A 4 -16.31 0.49 26.94
C LYS A 4 -15.21 0.98 26.00
N GLY A 5 -15.18 0.50 24.75
CA GLY A 5 -14.19 0.85 23.73
C GLY A 5 -14.50 2.10 22.91
N TYR A 6 -15.53 2.88 23.26
CA TYR A 6 -15.99 4.04 22.47
C TYR A 6 -14.87 5.02 22.09
N VAL A 7 -14.05 5.44 23.07
CA VAL A 7 -12.94 6.38 22.82
C VAL A 7 -11.93 5.78 21.85
N ARG A 8 -11.56 4.51 22.07
CA ARG A 8 -10.60 3.78 21.22
C ARG A 8 -11.09 3.65 19.78
N PHE A 9 -12.39 3.40 19.59
CA PHE A 9 -12.99 3.31 18.26
C PHE A 9 -12.83 4.63 17.49
N PHE A 10 -13.16 5.76 18.12
CA PHE A 10 -13.00 7.08 17.47
C PHE A 10 -11.53 7.46 17.25
N THR A 11 -10.61 7.04 18.12
CA THR A 11 -9.17 7.19 17.87
C THR A 11 -8.73 6.44 16.62
N TYR A 12 -9.14 5.17 16.45
CA TYR A 12 -8.82 4.39 15.27
C TYR A 12 -9.48 4.92 14.00
N LEU A 13 -10.72 5.40 14.11
CA LEU A 13 -11.43 6.02 13.00
C LEU A 13 -10.73 7.30 12.54
N ALA A 14 -10.36 8.19 13.47
CA ALA A 14 -9.64 9.41 13.16
C ALA A 14 -8.26 9.12 12.53
N LEU A 15 -7.54 8.10 13.03
CA LEU A 15 -6.27 7.66 12.48
C LEU A 15 -6.45 7.10 11.06
N PHE A 16 -7.50 6.32 10.81
CA PHE A 16 -7.82 5.83 9.47
C PHE A 16 -8.10 6.98 8.50
N SER A 17 -8.93 7.94 8.91
CA SER A 17 -9.28 9.11 8.08
C SER A 17 -8.06 9.98 7.76
N SER A 18 -7.19 10.27 8.75
CA SER A 18 -5.98 11.06 8.50
C SER A 18 -5.01 10.33 7.57
N SER A 19 -4.85 9.00 7.75
CA SER A 19 -4.02 8.16 6.88
C SER A 19 -4.52 8.16 5.44
N MET A 20 -5.84 8.03 5.24
CA MET A 20 -6.44 8.02 3.92
C MET A 20 -6.33 9.40 3.23
N LEU A 21 -6.51 10.49 3.97
CA LEU A 21 -6.30 11.84 3.43
C LEU A 21 -4.85 12.06 3.01
N GLY A 22 -3.87 11.60 3.81
CA GLY A 22 -2.46 11.64 3.45
C GLY A 22 -2.17 10.86 2.17
N LEU A 23 -2.75 9.66 2.03
CA LEU A 23 -2.61 8.82 0.84
C LEU A 23 -3.11 9.52 -0.43
N VAL A 24 -4.23 10.25 -0.35
CA VAL A 24 -4.84 10.93 -1.51
C VAL A 24 -4.03 12.14 -1.97
N ILE A 25 -3.38 12.84 -1.04
CA ILE A 25 -2.63 14.08 -1.31
C ILE A 25 -1.17 13.78 -1.74
N SER A 26 -0.69 12.56 -1.49
CA SER A 26 0.70 12.15 -1.71
C SER A 26 1.17 12.38 -3.16
N PRO A 27 2.19 13.23 -3.40
CA PRO A 27 2.69 13.56 -4.74
C PRO A 27 3.71 12.55 -5.30
N ASN A 28 4.17 11.59 -4.49
CA ASN A 28 5.21 10.66 -4.87
C ASN A 28 4.91 9.22 -4.39
N LEU A 29 5.54 8.25 -5.05
CA LEU A 29 5.29 6.83 -4.85
C LEU A 29 5.69 6.34 -3.45
N LEU A 30 6.75 6.94 -2.87
CA LEU A 30 7.23 6.61 -1.53
C LEU A 30 6.26 7.09 -0.45
N GLU A 31 5.73 8.29 -0.58
CA GLU A 31 4.76 8.87 0.34
C GLU A 31 3.44 8.10 0.31
N ILE A 32 2.99 7.70 -0.89
CA ILE A 32 1.87 6.76 -1.00
C ILE A 32 2.17 5.50 -0.22
N TYR A 33 3.35 4.88 -0.38
CA TYR A 33 3.69 3.66 0.34
C TYR A 33 3.61 3.82 1.86
N VAL A 34 4.09 4.94 2.41
CA VAL A 34 4.00 5.23 3.84
C VAL A 34 2.54 5.26 4.30
N PHE A 35 1.68 6.01 3.61
CA PHE A 35 0.26 6.10 3.99
C PHE A 35 -0.52 4.82 3.65
N TRP A 36 -0.09 4.05 2.65
CA TRP A 36 -0.66 2.77 2.25
C TRP A 36 -0.54 1.75 3.38
N GLU A 37 0.63 1.74 3.98
CA GLU A 37 0.98 0.94 5.15
C GLU A 37 0.18 1.36 6.38
N LEU A 38 0.06 2.68 6.59
CA LEU A 38 -0.65 3.26 7.72
C LEU A 38 -2.15 2.95 7.66
N VAL A 39 -2.76 3.06 6.48
CA VAL A 39 -4.16 2.65 6.23
C VAL A 39 -4.33 1.14 6.49
N GLY A 40 -3.35 0.32 6.09
CA GLY A 40 -3.34 -1.12 6.38
C GLY A 40 -3.31 -1.44 7.87
N MET A 41 -2.46 -0.76 8.62
CA MET A 41 -2.36 -0.89 10.07
C MET A 41 -3.65 -0.44 10.77
N CYS A 42 -4.25 0.69 10.35
CA CYS A 42 -5.53 1.15 10.88
C CYS A 42 -6.66 0.16 10.61
N SER A 43 -6.71 -0.42 9.40
CA SER A 43 -7.68 -1.45 9.04
C SER A 43 -7.54 -2.69 9.93
N TYR A 44 -6.31 -3.15 10.20
CA TYR A 44 -6.04 -4.24 11.14
C TYR A 44 -6.58 -3.95 12.56
N LEU A 45 -6.32 -2.75 13.09
CA LEU A 45 -6.79 -2.34 14.42
C LEU A 45 -8.32 -2.26 14.51
N LEU A 46 -8.99 -1.83 13.44
CA LEU A 46 -10.45 -1.74 13.37
C LEU A 46 -11.10 -3.12 13.24
N VAL A 47 -10.56 -4.03 12.42
CA VAL A 47 -11.06 -5.41 12.30
C VAL A 47 -10.84 -6.18 13.62
N GLY A 48 -9.68 -5.99 14.25
CA GLY A 48 -9.33 -6.57 15.55
C GLY A 48 -9.90 -5.83 16.75
N PHE A 49 -10.87 -4.93 16.58
CA PHE A 49 -11.35 -4.06 17.67
C PHE A 49 -11.92 -4.86 18.85
N TRP A 50 -12.69 -5.92 18.59
CA TRP A 50 -13.15 -6.88 19.60
C TRP A 50 -12.17 -8.04 19.75
N TYR A 51 -10.98 -7.72 20.25
CA TYR A 51 -9.86 -8.66 20.45
C TYR A 51 -10.18 -9.82 21.39
N ASP A 52 -11.22 -9.71 22.23
CA ASP A 52 -11.67 -10.79 23.13
C ASP A 52 -12.28 -11.99 22.38
N ARG A 53 -12.58 -11.86 21.08
CA ARG A 53 -13.13 -12.92 20.24
C ARG A 53 -12.03 -13.53 19.37
N ASP A 54 -11.74 -14.80 19.56
CA ASP A 54 -10.74 -15.54 18.75
C ASP A 54 -11.00 -15.40 17.24
N GLY A 55 -12.27 -15.43 16.82
CA GLY A 55 -12.65 -15.23 15.43
C GLY A 55 -12.26 -13.86 14.87
N ALA A 56 -12.35 -12.79 15.67
CA ALA A 56 -11.95 -11.44 15.24
C ALA A 56 -10.43 -11.29 15.18
N ALA A 57 -9.71 -11.89 16.14
CA ALA A 57 -8.25 -11.91 16.16
C ALA A 57 -7.68 -12.64 14.93
N HIS A 58 -8.19 -13.84 14.62
CA HIS A 58 -7.76 -14.60 13.44
C HIS A 58 -8.13 -13.91 12.13
N ALA A 59 -9.31 -13.28 12.04
CA ALA A 59 -9.72 -12.54 10.85
C ALA A 59 -8.82 -11.32 10.58
N ALA A 60 -8.51 -10.55 11.63
CA ALA A 60 -7.61 -9.41 11.53
C ALA A 60 -6.22 -9.83 11.06
N GLN A 61 -5.66 -10.90 11.66
CA GLN A 61 -4.35 -11.42 11.27
C GLN A 61 -4.34 -11.89 9.81
N LYS A 62 -5.35 -12.64 9.38
CA LYS A 62 -5.45 -13.12 8.00
C LYS A 62 -5.52 -11.96 6.99
N ALA A 63 -6.39 -10.99 7.25
CA ALA A 63 -6.55 -9.83 6.37
C ALA A 63 -5.25 -9.01 6.28
N PHE A 64 -4.54 -8.83 7.40
CA PHE A 64 -3.27 -8.12 7.42
C PHE A 64 -2.18 -8.85 6.62
N VAL A 65 -2.05 -10.17 6.80
CA VAL A 65 -1.03 -10.97 6.10
C VAL A 65 -1.26 -10.96 4.59
N VAL A 66 -2.51 -11.12 4.13
CA VAL A 66 -2.84 -11.11 2.70
C VAL A 66 -2.51 -9.75 2.07
N ASN A 67 -2.86 -8.65 2.76
CA ASN A 67 -2.50 -7.30 2.30
C ASN A 67 -0.98 -7.10 2.26
N ARG A 68 -0.25 -7.65 3.24
CA ARG A 68 1.21 -7.53 3.33
C ARG A 68 1.95 -8.11 2.13
N VAL A 69 1.42 -9.20 1.55
CA VAL A 69 2.02 -9.83 0.37
C VAL A 69 1.97 -8.89 -0.83
N GLY A 70 0.84 -8.19 -1.02
CA GLY A 70 0.74 -7.14 -2.05
C GLY A 70 1.61 -5.93 -1.75
N ASP A 71 1.70 -5.52 -0.49
CA ASP A 71 2.54 -4.40 -0.06
C ASP A 71 4.04 -4.69 -0.31
N PHE A 72 4.48 -5.96 -0.21
CA PHE A 72 5.82 -6.38 -0.58
C PHE A 72 6.08 -6.24 -2.08
N GLY A 73 5.10 -6.63 -2.91
CA GLY A 73 5.14 -6.40 -4.35
C GLY A 73 5.27 -4.92 -4.71
N LEU A 74 4.46 -4.08 -4.05
CA LEU A 74 4.50 -2.62 -4.21
C LEU A 74 5.88 -2.05 -3.81
N LEU A 75 6.46 -2.49 -2.69
CA LEU A 75 7.79 -2.05 -2.26
C LEU A 75 8.88 -2.40 -3.27
N LEU A 76 8.89 -3.65 -3.77
CA LEU A 76 9.83 -4.06 -4.81
C LEU A 76 9.63 -3.25 -6.09
N GLY A 77 8.37 -2.98 -6.46
CA GLY A 77 8.03 -2.09 -7.56
C GLY A 77 8.62 -0.69 -7.37
N ILE A 78 8.39 -0.05 -6.23
CA ILE A 78 8.91 1.29 -5.92
C ILE A 78 10.43 1.34 -6.01
N LEU A 79 11.12 0.38 -5.40
CA LEU A 79 12.59 0.32 -5.42
C LEU A 79 13.12 0.10 -6.84
N GLY A 80 12.46 -0.75 -7.63
CA GLY A 80 12.82 -0.99 -9.02
C GLY A 80 12.55 0.20 -9.94
N MET A 81 11.45 0.93 -9.73
CA MET A 81 11.15 2.17 -10.46
C MET A 81 12.16 3.26 -10.11
N PHE A 82 12.57 3.35 -8.85
CA PHE A 82 13.63 4.27 -8.43
C PHE A 82 14.99 3.89 -9.04
N TRP A 83 15.32 2.60 -9.11
CA TRP A 83 16.53 2.13 -9.77
C TRP A 83 16.55 2.48 -11.27
N ALA A 84 15.40 2.37 -11.95
CA ALA A 84 15.28 2.67 -13.38
C ALA A 84 15.25 4.17 -13.71
N THR A 85 14.63 5.00 -12.85
CA THR A 85 14.32 6.41 -13.18
C THR A 85 15.02 7.44 -12.28
N GLY A 86 15.53 7.01 -11.12
CA GLY A 86 16.18 7.87 -10.13
C GLY A 86 15.24 8.81 -9.37
N SER A 87 13.92 8.69 -9.53
CA SER A 87 12.92 9.55 -8.89
C SER A 87 11.75 8.76 -8.33
N PHE A 88 11.07 9.35 -7.34
CA PHE A 88 9.81 8.83 -6.78
C PHE A 88 8.58 9.58 -7.29
N GLY A 89 8.76 10.69 -8.03
CA GLY A 89 7.65 11.49 -8.54
C GLY A 89 7.01 10.87 -9.78
N PHE A 90 5.68 10.92 -9.89
CA PHE A 90 4.93 10.25 -10.95
C PHE A 90 5.31 10.72 -12.36
N GLU A 91 5.48 12.03 -12.56
CA GLU A 91 5.85 12.59 -13.86
C GLU A 91 7.26 12.17 -14.28
N GLN A 92 8.21 12.20 -13.33
CA GLN A 92 9.59 11.81 -13.55
C GLN A 92 9.71 10.31 -13.78
N ILE A 93 8.89 9.51 -13.11
CA ILE A 93 8.81 8.07 -13.33
C ILE A 93 8.34 7.77 -14.76
N GLY A 94 7.27 8.41 -15.24
CA GLY A 94 6.74 8.16 -16.59
C GLY A 94 7.73 8.53 -17.70
N SER A 95 8.30 9.73 -17.62
CA SER A 95 9.31 10.21 -18.58
C SER A 95 10.63 9.43 -18.48
N GLY A 96 11.10 9.17 -17.26
CA GLY A 96 12.34 8.42 -17.00
C GLY A 96 12.26 6.98 -17.47
N LEU A 97 11.12 6.29 -17.28
CA LEU A 97 10.93 4.92 -17.76
C LEU A 97 10.91 4.87 -19.29
N GLN A 98 10.24 5.82 -19.95
CA GLN A 98 10.21 5.90 -21.40
C GLN A 98 11.61 6.11 -21.98
N GLN A 99 12.40 7.00 -21.37
CA GLN A 99 13.79 7.22 -21.76
C GLN A 99 14.67 5.99 -21.50
N ALA A 100 14.57 5.37 -20.32
CA ALA A 100 15.36 4.19 -19.98
C ALA A 100 15.14 3.01 -20.94
N VAL A 101 13.90 2.86 -21.44
CA VAL A 101 13.54 1.88 -22.46
C VAL A 101 14.08 2.27 -23.84
N ALA A 102 13.98 3.56 -24.23
CA ALA A 102 14.48 4.05 -25.52
C ALA A 102 16.01 3.93 -25.63
N ASP A 103 16.72 4.20 -24.55
CA ASP A 103 18.19 4.12 -24.46
C ASP A 103 18.69 2.67 -24.34
N GLY A 104 17.79 1.68 -24.22
CA GLY A 104 18.12 0.26 -24.08
C GLY A 104 18.70 -0.13 -22.72
N SER A 105 18.75 0.79 -21.76
CA SER A 105 19.22 0.55 -20.39
C SER A 105 18.32 -0.42 -19.62
N VAL A 106 17.01 -0.38 -19.90
CA VAL A 106 16.02 -1.29 -19.33
C VAL A 106 15.29 -1.99 -20.48
N SER A 107 15.32 -3.32 -20.48
CA SER A 107 14.55 -4.11 -21.44
C SER A 107 13.05 -3.94 -21.23
N ASN A 108 12.26 -3.95 -22.31
CA ASN A 108 10.80 -3.94 -22.25
C ASN A 108 10.22 -4.97 -21.27
N GLY A 109 10.81 -6.17 -21.20
CA GLY A 109 10.35 -7.21 -20.27
C GLY A 109 10.52 -6.83 -18.80
N VAL A 110 11.62 -6.16 -18.47
CA VAL A 110 11.89 -5.67 -17.11
C VAL A 110 10.97 -4.50 -16.77
N ALA A 111 10.75 -3.57 -17.70
CA ALA A 111 9.83 -2.46 -17.50
C ALA A 111 8.38 -2.94 -17.23
N ILE A 112 7.91 -3.95 -17.97
CA ILE A 112 6.60 -4.58 -17.73
C ILE A 112 6.56 -5.23 -16.35
N LEU A 113 7.60 -5.97 -15.97
CA LEU A 113 7.68 -6.59 -14.65
C LEU A 113 7.60 -5.56 -13.53
N LEU A 114 8.33 -4.44 -13.63
CA LEU A 114 8.28 -3.36 -12.64
C LEU A 114 6.86 -2.77 -12.50
N CYS A 115 6.17 -2.53 -13.61
CA CYS A 115 4.78 -2.07 -13.59
C CYS A 115 3.84 -3.11 -12.93
N LEU A 116 4.04 -4.40 -13.21
CA LEU A 116 3.26 -5.47 -12.57
C LEU A 116 3.53 -5.57 -11.07
N LEU A 117 4.78 -5.39 -10.63
CA LEU A 117 5.13 -5.35 -9.21
C LEU A 117 4.41 -4.20 -8.47
N VAL A 118 4.42 -2.99 -9.06
CA VAL A 118 3.65 -1.85 -8.52
C VAL A 118 2.15 -2.16 -8.49
N PHE A 119 1.63 -2.80 -9.54
CA PHE A 119 0.20 -3.13 -9.64
C PHE A 119 -0.28 -4.18 -8.61
N MET A 120 0.60 -5.07 -8.15
CA MET A 120 0.25 -6.04 -7.10
C MET A 120 -0.21 -5.39 -5.78
N GLY A 121 0.27 -4.17 -5.47
CA GLY A 121 -0.17 -3.43 -4.28
C GLY A 121 -1.67 -3.14 -4.30
N PRO A 122 -2.17 -2.37 -5.29
CA PRO A 122 -3.59 -2.10 -5.47
C PRO A 122 -4.45 -3.37 -5.60
N MET A 123 -3.94 -4.43 -6.25
CA MET A 123 -4.65 -5.70 -6.36
C MET A 123 -4.98 -6.30 -4.99
N ALA A 124 -4.02 -6.32 -4.05
CA ALA A 124 -4.23 -6.88 -2.72
C ALA A 124 -5.24 -6.07 -1.91
N LYS A 125 -5.08 -4.74 -1.82
CA LYS A 125 -5.99 -3.88 -1.03
C LYS A 125 -7.41 -3.82 -1.60
N SER A 126 -7.55 -3.97 -2.92
CA SER A 126 -8.85 -3.96 -3.60
C SER A 126 -9.50 -5.34 -3.67
N ALA A 127 -8.91 -6.35 -3.00
CA ALA A 127 -9.38 -7.75 -2.98
C ALA A 127 -9.63 -8.33 -4.38
N GLN A 128 -8.73 -8.04 -5.33
CA GLN A 128 -8.77 -8.64 -6.67
C GLN A 128 -8.24 -10.08 -6.62
N PHE A 129 -8.62 -10.89 -7.62
CA PHE A 129 -8.11 -12.26 -7.81
C PHE A 129 -6.57 -12.28 -7.69
N PRO A 130 -6.01 -13.10 -6.80
CA PRO A 130 -6.05 -14.57 -6.88
C PRO A 130 -7.11 -15.26 -6.01
#